data_AF-A0A7D9JC24-F1
#
_entry.id   AF-A0A7D9JC24-F1
#
_cell.length_a   1.000
_cell.length_b   1.000
_cell.length_c   1.000
_cell.angle_alpha   90.00
_cell.angle_beta   90.00
_cell.angle_gamma   90.00
#
_symmetry.space_group_name_H-M   'P 1'
#
loop_
_entity.id
_entity.type
_entity.pdbx_description
1 polymer ?
#
loop_
_entity_poly.entity_id
_entity_poly.type
_entity_poly.pdbx_seq_one_letter_code
_entity_poly.pdbx_strand_id
1 'polypeptide(L)'
;MPRERLTTERVLAEFERVIQSNRHFHLNESVDVNIVHVEMPHGGRHTKRPEINLEKHLMKKRSIIRIRNNDQLCLARALVVAKAKIENDSRDRQIRNPERPLQARLARELHQNAAVPLGPCGLDEVKQFQTYLSNYQINIVSKDHQNALIYTGPDQEKRIYLYLHDNHYDVITKMPGFFERSY
;
A
#
# COMPACT_ATOMS: atom_id res chain seq x y z
N MET A 1 -20.84 -0.07 -1.81
CA MET A 1 -20.25 1.27 -1.62
C MET A 1 -21.37 2.29 -1.62
N PRO A 2 -21.32 3.31 -0.75
CA PRO A 2 -22.21 4.46 -0.83
C PRO A 2 -21.88 5.27 -2.10
N ARG A 3 -22.91 5.74 -2.82
CA ARG A 3 -22.80 6.50 -4.08
C ARG A 3 -21.94 7.77 -3.97
N GLU A 4 -21.79 8.30 -2.76
CA GLU A 4 -21.16 9.59 -2.47
C GLU A 4 -19.64 9.64 -2.65
N ARG A 5 -18.95 8.49 -2.74
CA ARG A 5 -17.47 8.45 -2.78
C ARG A 5 -16.88 8.37 -4.19
N LEU A 6 -17.71 8.14 -5.22
CA LEU A 6 -17.26 8.04 -6.61
C LEU A 6 -17.51 9.38 -7.31
N THR A 7 -16.67 10.36 -6.99
CA THR A 7 -16.80 11.71 -7.56
C THR A 7 -15.95 11.85 -8.81
N THR A 8 -16.35 12.74 -9.71
CA THR A 8 -15.63 13.11 -10.93
C THR A 8 -14.19 13.48 -10.63
N GLU A 9 -13.94 14.25 -9.56
CA GLU A 9 -12.61 14.73 -9.18
C GLU A 9 -11.69 13.56 -8.80
N ARG A 10 -12.23 12.55 -8.11
CA ARG A 10 -11.48 11.34 -7.73
C ARG A 10 -11.16 10.46 -8.93
N VAL A 11 -12.04 10.41 -9.92
CA VAL A 11 -11.81 9.68 -11.17
C VAL A 11 -10.74 10.41 -11.98
N LEU A 12 -10.88 11.72 -12.19
CA LEU A 12 -9.93 12.57 -12.91
C LEU A 12 -8.54 12.57 -12.26
N ALA A 13 -8.44 12.62 -10.93
CA ALA A 13 -7.17 12.56 -10.22
C ALA A 13 -6.41 11.24 -10.45
N GLU A 14 -7.10 10.10 -10.58
CA GLU A 14 -6.45 8.84 -10.93
C GLU A 14 -6.03 8.80 -12.39
N PHE A 15 -6.82 9.37 -13.30
CA PHE A 15 -6.40 9.56 -14.70
C PHE A 15 -5.13 10.41 -14.79
N GLU A 16 -5.09 11.56 -14.13
CA GLU A 16 -3.91 12.42 -14.08
C GLU A 16 -2.68 11.68 -13.54
N ARG A 17 -2.85 10.93 -12.45
CA ARG A 17 -1.76 10.13 -11.88
C ARG A 17 -1.24 9.07 -12.85
N VAL A 18 -2.13 8.33 -13.52
CA VAL A 18 -1.74 7.29 -14.48
C VAL A 18 -1.03 7.92 -15.69
N ILE A 19 -1.53 9.04 -16.20
CA ILE A 19 -0.91 9.79 -17.30
C ILE A 19 0.49 10.29 -16.89
N GLN A 20 0.65 10.87 -15.70
CA GLN A 20 1.96 11.34 -15.22
C GLN A 20 2.97 10.20 -15.03
N SER A 21 2.50 8.97 -14.73
CA SER A 21 3.37 7.79 -14.58
C SER A 21 3.84 7.20 -15.92
N ASN A 22 3.25 7.57 -17.06
CA ASN A 22 3.54 7.02 -18.37
C ASN A 22 4.21 8.07 -19.27
N ARG A 23 5.50 7.90 -19.62
CA ARG A 23 6.32 8.94 -20.27
C ARG A 23 5.94 9.25 -21.73
N HIS A 24 5.07 8.47 -22.36
CA HIS A 24 4.54 8.73 -23.70
C HIS A 24 3.02 8.62 -23.71
N PHE A 25 2.35 9.73 -23.45
CA PHE A 25 0.92 9.88 -23.68
C PHE A 25 0.70 11.03 -24.66
N HIS A 26 0.46 10.70 -25.93
CA HIS A 26 0.15 11.67 -26.98
C HIS A 26 -1.37 11.86 -27.04
N LEU A 27 -1.87 12.91 -26.39
CA LEU A 27 -3.26 13.36 -26.46
C LEU A 27 -3.48 14.19 -27.72
N ASN A 28 -3.55 13.53 -28.87
CA ASN A 28 -3.83 14.22 -30.12
C ASN A 28 -5.30 14.07 -30.56
N GLU A 29 -6.10 13.30 -29.82
CA GLU A 29 -7.52 13.09 -30.10
C GLU A 29 -8.33 13.15 -28.80
N SER A 30 -9.57 13.63 -28.89
CA SER A 30 -10.53 13.70 -27.78
C SER A 30 -10.67 12.34 -27.10
N VAL A 31 -10.43 12.29 -25.78
CA VAL A 31 -10.60 11.07 -24.99
C VAL A 31 -12.06 10.94 -24.56
N ASP A 32 -12.75 9.96 -25.14
CA ASP A 32 -14.11 9.60 -24.73
C ASP A 32 -14.07 8.53 -23.63
N VAL A 33 -14.51 8.91 -22.42
CA VAL A 33 -14.61 7.99 -21.27
C VAL A 33 -16.07 7.56 -21.11
N ASN A 34 -16.38 6.33 -21.53
CA ASN A 34 -17.70 5.73 -21.38
C ASN A 34 -17.80 4.96 -20.05
N ILE A 35 -18.49 5.55 -19.07
CA ILE A 35 -18.79 4.90 -17.80
C ILE A 35 -20.12 4.14 -17.93
N VAL A 36 -20.04 2.83 -18.16
CA VAL A 36 -21.23 1.98 -18.22
C VAL A 36 -21.60 1.50 -16.82
N HIS A 37 -22.69 2.03 -16.29
CA HIS A 37 -23.30 1.51 -15.07
C HIS A 37 -24.17 0.30 -15.43
N VAL A 38 -23.70 -0.90 -15.10
CA VAL A 38 -24.49 -2.12 -15.25
C VAL A 38 -25.33 -2.31 -13.99
N GLU A 39 -26.65 -2.38 -14.13
CA GLU A 39 -27.48 -2.88 -13.04
C GLU A 39 -27.11 -4.34 -12.78
N MET A 40 -26.79 -4.65 -11.52
CA MET A 40 -26.41 -6.02 -11.15
C MET A 40 -27.61 -6.95 -11.40
N PRO A 41 -27.44 -8.06 -12.13
CA PRO A 41 -28.53 -9.00 -12.35
C PRO A 41 -29.03 -9.55 -11.02
N HIS A 42 -30.36 -9.60 -10.86
CA HIS A 42 -31.03 -10.10 -9.67
C HIS A 42 -30.99 -11.63 -9.65
N GLY A 43 -29.87 -12.20 -9.20
CA GLY A 43 -29.71 -13.64 -9.01
C GLY A 43 -29.44 -14.00 -7.55
N GLY A 44 -30.32 -14.80 -6.95
CA GLY A 44 -30.03 -15.70 -5.83
C GLY A 44 -29.83 -15.10 -4.42
N ARG A 45 -30.81 -15.39 -3.54
CA ARG A 45 -30.82 -15.25 -2.05
C ARG A 45 -30.06 -14.05 -1.49
N HIS A 46 -30.82 -13.01 -1.15
CA HIS A 46 -30.46 -11.88 -0.29
C HIS A 46 -29.61 -12.34 0.92
N THR A 47 -28.29 -12.34 0.78
CA THR A 47 -27.41 -12.02 1.90
C THR A 47 -27.22 -10.52 1.78
N LYS A 48 -27.73 -9.76 2.76
CA LYS A 48 -27.46 -8.34 2.90
C LYS A 48 -25.98 -8.15 2.60
N ARG A 49 -25.62 -7.38 1.55
CA ARG A 49 -24.22 -7.12 1.21
C ARG A 49 -23.55 -6.69 2.52
N PRO A 50 -22.68 -7.52 3.15
CA PRO A 50 -22.04 -7.06 4.34
C PRO A 50 -21.22 -5.86 3.88
N GLU A 51 -21.37 -4.75 4.58
CA GLU A 51 -20.41 -3.67 4.53
C GLU A 51 -19.02 -4.31 4.40
N ILE A 52 -18.30 -4.02 3.31
CA ILE A 52 -17.02 -4.66 3.03
C ILE A 52 -16.10 -4.19 4.16
N ASN A 53 -16.09 -4.95 5.24
CA ASN A 53 -15.28 -4.69 6.40
C ASN A 53 -13.85 -4.90 5.91
N LEU A 54 -13.15 -3.78 5.71
CA LEU A 54 -11.81 -3.77 5.16
C LEU A 54 -10.91 -4.69 5.97
N GLU A 55 -11.02 -4.66 7.29
CA GLU A 55 -10.25 -5.51 8.17
C GLU A 55 -10.48 -6.99 7.84
N LYS A 56 -11.75 -7.43 7.70
CA LYS A 56 -12.09 -8.79 7.25
C LYS A 56 -11.56 -9.10 5.85
N HIS A 57 -11.48 -8.12 4.96
CA HIS A 57 -10.96 -8.30 3.60
C HIS A 57 -9.43 -8.42 3.58
N LEU A 58 -8.71 -7.53 4.28
CA LEU A 58 -7.26 -7.57 4.43
C LEU A 58 -6.82 -8.84 5.18
N MET A 59 -7.57 -9.27 6.20
CA MET A 59 -7.33 -10.52 6.94
C MET A 59 -7.44 -11.78 6.05
N LYS A 60 -8.22 -11.73 4.97
CA LYS A 60 -8.34 -12.83 4.01
C LYS A 60 -7.24 -12.84 2.95
N LYS A 61 -6.63 -11.69 2.66
CA LYS A 61 -5.60 -11.57 1.62
C LYS A 61 -4.26 -12.13 2.11
N ARG A 62 -3.87 -13.28 1.54
CA ARG A 62 -2.53 -13.87 1.74
C ARG A 62 -1.39 -13.00 1.21
N SER A 63 -1.71 -12.01 0.37
CA SER A 63 -0.77 -11.06 -0.21
C SER A 63 -0.40 -9.93 0.74
N ILE A 64 -0.98 -9.83 1.94
CA ILE A 64 -0.69 -8.78 2.92
C ILE A 64 -0.11 -9.38 4.20
N ILE A 65 0.94 -8.74 4.75
CA ILE A 65 1.40 -8.95 6.12
C ILE A 65 0.94 -7.77 6.94
N ARG A 66 0.07 -8.05 7.90
CA ARG A 66 -0.42 -7.05 8.85
C ARG A 66 0.67 -6.66 9.84
N ILE A 67 0.91 -5.37 9.97
CA ILE A 67 1.71 -4.82 11.06
C ILE A 67 0.77 -4.62 12.25
N ARG A 68 1.16 -5.17 13.40
CA ARG A 68 0.41 -5.00 14.66
C ARG A 68 1.33 -4.31 15.64
N ASN A 69 0.98 -3.10 16.05
CA ASN A 69 1.77 -2.29 16.94
C ASN A 69 0.89 -1.29 17.69
N ASN A 70 1.34 -0.91 18.89
CA ASN A 70 0.70 0.09 19.74
C ASN A 70 1.47 1.42 19.76
N ASP A 71 2.56 1.52 19.00
CA ASP A 71 3.35 2.74 18.81
C ASP A 71 3.02 3.41 17.48
N GLN A 72 3.60 4.58 17.22
CA GLN A 72 3.37 5.31 15.96
C GLN A 72 4.34 4.92 14.84
N LEU A 73 5.05 3.80 14.98
CA LEU A 73 6.18 3.41 14.11
C LEU A 73 5.77 2.40 13.02
N CYS A 74 4.49 2.37 12.62
CA CYS A 74 3.98 1.35 11.70
C CYS A 74 4.71 1.36 10.35
N LEU A 75 5.06 2.53 9.81
CA LEU A 75 5.86 2.63 8.58
C LEU A 75 7.23 1.94 8.72
N ALA A 76 8.00 2.30 9.75
CA ALA A 76 9.33 1.73 9.96
C ALA A 76 9.26 0.21 10.25
N ARG A 77 8.25 -0.24 11.00
CA ARG A 77 7.99 -1.67 11.23
C ARG A 77 7.67 -2.40 9.93
N ALA A 78 6.86 -1.81 9.06
CA ALA A 78 6.53 -2.36 7.75
C ALA A 78 7.78 -2.46 6.86
N LEU A 79 8.62 -1.42 6.83
CA LEU A 79 9.89 -1.43 6.10
C LEU A 79 10.84 -2.53 6.59
N VAL A 80 10.98 -2.68 7.90
CA VAL A 80 11.81 -3.74 8.50
C VAL A 80 11.31 -5.14 8.12
N VAL A 81 10.00 -5.36 8.17
CA VAL A 81 9.39 -6.65 7.79
C VAL A 81 9.57 -6.92 6.30
N ALA A 82 9.34 -5.92 5.44
CA ALA A 82 9.50 -6.05 4.00
C ALA A 82 10.96 -6.36 3.63
N LYS A 83 11.90 -5.65 4.25
CA LYS A 83 13.34 -5.86 4.07
C LYS A 83 13.76 -7.27 4.48
N ALA A 84 13.35 -7.72 5.68
CA ALA A 84 13.66 -9.07 6.15
C ALA A 84 13.16 -10.15 5.18
N LYS A 85 11.96 -9.95 4.62
CA LYS A 85 11.38 -10.86 3.62
C LYS A 85 12.15 -10.87 2.30
N ILE A 86 12.55 -9.71 1.78
CA ILE A 86 13.29 -9.60 0.51
C ILE A 86 14.67 -10.23 0.63
N GLU A 87 15.36 -10.00 1.75
CA GLU A 87 16.71 -10.51 1.98
C GLU A 87 16.74 -11.98 2.45
N ASN A 88 15.58 -12.62 2.61
CA ASN A 88 15.46 -13.95 3.23
C ASN A 88 16.20 -14.04 4.59
N ASP A 89 16.05 -13.01 5.43
CA ASP A 89 16.69 -12.95 6.75
C ASP A 89 16.27 -14.18 7.57
N SER A 90 17.25 -14.87 8.17
CA SER A 90 17.01 -16.05 9.01
C SER A 90 16.09 -15.76 10.21
N ARG A 91 15.97 -14.48 10.59
CA ARG A 91 15.12 -13.97 11.65
C ARG A 91 13.77 -13.45 11.17
N ASP A 92 13.39 -13.59 9.88
CA ASP A 92 12.11 -13.10 9.32
C ASP A 92 10.92 -13.46 10.23
N ARG A 93 10.85 -14.72 10.69
CA ARG A 93 9.80 -15.19 11.60
C ARG A 93 9.75 -14.41 12.92
N GLN A 94 10.92 -14.07 13.48
CA GLN A 94 11.01 -13.29 14.72
C GLN A 94 10.67 -11.83 14.47
N ILE A 95 11.12 -11.26 13.34
CA ILE A 95 10.87 -9.87 12.93
C ILE A 95 9.37 -9.65 12.63
N ARG A 96 8.69 -10.66 12.08
CA ARG A 96 7.26 -10.60 11.78
C ARG A 96 6.37 -10.83 12.98
N ASN A 97 6.89 -11.36 14.08
CA ASN A 97 6.11 -11.60 15.27
C ASN A 97 5.96 -10.28 16.08
N PRO A 98 4.74 -9.70 16.17
CA PRO A 98 4.52 -8.43 16.86
C PRO A 98 4.72 -8.52 18.38
N GLU A 99 4.63 -9.73 18.96
CA GLU A 99 4.85 -9.97 20.39
C GLU A 99 6.34 -9.91 20.75
N ARG A 100 7.23 -9.98 19.75
CA ARG A 100 8.67 -9.93 19.97
C ARG A 100 9.16 -8.48 19.88
N PRO A 101 10.06 -8.06 20.78
CA PRO A 101 10.59 -6.70 20.78
C PRO A 101 11.49 -6.41 19.57
N LEU A 102 11.95 -7.43 18.86
CA LEU A 102 12.90 -7.30 17.75
C LEU A 102 12.37 -6.37 16.65
N GLN A 103 11.11 -6.50 16.25
CA GLN A 103 10.50 -5.64 15.23
C GLN A 103 10.53 -4.17 15.66
N ALA A 104 10.11 -3.90 16.90
CA ALA A 104 10.08 -2.55 17.47
C ALA A 104 11.48 -1.93 17.57
N ARG A 105 12.46 -2.74 18.00
CA ARG A 105 13.85 -2.32 18.14
C ARG A 105 14.45 -1.94 16.78
N LEU A 106 14.34 -2.83 15.79
CA LEU A 106 14.82 -2.57 14.44
C LEU A 106 14.13 -1.36 13.79
N ALA A 107 12.84 -1.14 14.08
CA ALA A 107 12.12 0.05 13.59
C ALA A 107 12.69 1.34 14.20
N ARG A 108 13.00 1.37 15.50
CA ARG A 108 13.64 2.53 16.15
C ARG A 108 15.06 2.76 15.64
N GLU A 109 15.84 1.69 15.47
CA GLU A 109 17.17 1.76 14.86
C GLU A 109 17.08 2.33 13.43
N LEU A 110 16.06 1.93 12.65
CA LEU A 110 15.84 2.47 11.31
C LEU A 110 15.55 3.98 11.34
N HIS A 111 14.72 4.46 12.26
CA HIS A 111 14.49 5.90 12.46
C HIS A 111 15.79 6.64 12.76
N GLN A 112 16.58 6.14 13.72
CA GLN A 112 17.85 6.75 14.11
C GLN A 112 18.83 6.80 12.94
N ASN A 113 19.00 5.69 12.22
CA ASN A 113 19.96 5.59 11.13
C ASN A 113 19.56 6.42 9.90
N ALA A 114 18.26 6.54 9.63
CA ALA A 114 17.74 7.36 8.56
C ALA A 114 17.58 8.84 8.95
N ALA A 115 17.94 9.22 10.18
CA ALA A 115 17.72 10.56 10.74
C ALA A 115 16.26 11.03 10.68
N VAL A 116 15.30 10.10 10.77
CA VAL A 116 13.87 10.38 10.78
C VAL A 116 13.37 10.46 12.23
N PRO A 117 12.74 11.56 12.68
CA PRO A 117 12.20 11.67 14.03
C PRO A 117 11.25 10.51 14.39
N LEU A 118 11.28 10.07 15.65
CA LEU A 118 10.33 9.08 16.14
C LEU A 118 8.94 9.70 16.22
N GLY A 119 7.96 9.09 15.58
CA GLY A 119 6.60 9.57 15.58
C GLY A 119 5.76 8.98 14.44
N PRO A 120 4.54 9.50 14.24
CA PRO A 120 3.74 9.20 13.06
C PRO A 120 4.50 9.58 11.79
N CYS A 121 4.44 8.71 10.78
CA CYS A 121 5.11 8.94 9.51
C CYS A 121 4.09 9.11 8.39
N GLY A 122 4.27 10.13 7.56
CA GLY A 122 3.61 10.34 6.29
C GLY A 122 4.56 10.18 5.11
N LEU A 123 4.23 10.82 3.98
CA LEU A 123 5.00 10.70 2.75
C LEU A 123 6.38 11.37 2.82
N ASP A 124 6.58 12.37 3.67
CA ASP A 124 7.88 13.03 3.81
C ASP A 124 8.88 12.15 4.54
N GLU A 125 8.44 11.41 5.55
CA GLU A 125 9.25 10.36 6.18
C GLU A 125 9.51 9.21 5.20
N VAL A 126 8.54 8.83 4.35
CA VAL A 126 8.76 7.85 3.28
C VAL A 126 9.91 8.27 2.35
N LYS A 127 9.99 9.54 1.96
CA LYS A 127 11.10 10.06 1.13
C LYS A 127 12.44 9.97 1.86
N GLN A 128 12.48 10.32 3.15
CA GLN A 128 13.71 10.22 3.95
C GLN A 128 14.16 8.76 4.11
N PHE A 129 13.23 7.85 4.39
CA PHE A 129 13.53 6.41 4.41
C PHE A 129 13.97 5.89 3.05
N GLN A 130 13.41 6.40 1.95
CA GLN A 130 13.85 6.06 0.60
C GLN A 130 15.31 6.49 0.34
N THR A 131 15.70 7.68 0.79
CA THR A 131 17.09 8.15 0.67
C THR A 131 18.04 7.24 1.43
N TYR A 132 17.68 6.83 2.65
CA TYR A 132 18.49 5.93 3.47
C TYR A 132 18.53 4.49 2.90
N LEU A 133 17.38 3.96 2.47
CA LEU A 133 17.24 2.65 1.83
C LEU A 133 17.45 2.73 0.32
N SER A 134 18.57 3.34 -0.09
CA SER A 134 18.85 3.68 -1.51
C SER A 134 18.88 2.48 -2.46
N ASN A 135 19.13 1.27 -1.95
CA ASN A 135 19.14 0.02 -2.71
C ASN A 135 17.76 -0.63 -2.85
N TYR A 136 16.70 0.00 -2.35
CA TYR A 136 15.32 -0.46 -2.47
C TYR A 136 14.46 0.60 -3.17
N GLN A 137 13.42 0.18 -3.89
CA GLN A 137 12.37 1.06 -4.37
C GLN A 137 11.15 0.93 -3.45
N ILE A 138 10.84 1.97 -2.68
CA ILE A 138 9.66 2.01 -1.83
C ILE A 138 8.45 2.44 -2.65
N ASN A 139 7.37 1.67 -2.56
CA ASN A 139 6.13 1.85 -3.28
C ASN A 139 4.98 1.88 -2.27
N ILE A 140 4.17 2.94 -2.29
CA ILE A 140 3.03 3.09 -1.37
C ILE A 140 1.73 3.00 -2.15
N VAL A 141 0.91 2.00 -1.83
CA VAL A 141 -0.45 1.86 -2.34
C VAL A 141 -1.42 2.37 -1.28
N SER A 142 -2.39 3.22 -1.64
CA SER A 142 -3.30 3.84 -0.66
C SER A 142 -4.76 3.46 -0.86
N LYS A 143 -5.42 3.04 0.22
CA LYS A 143 -6.87 2.82 0.26
C LYS A 143 -7.66 4.08 -0.12
N ASP A 144 -7.27 5.22 0.44
CA ASP A 144 -8.04 6.46 0.31
C ASP A 144 -8.03 6.99 -1.12
N HIS A 145 -7.02 6.56 -1.88
CA HIS A 145 -6.80 6.80 -3.30
C HIS A 145 -7.08 5.54 -4.13
N GLN A 146 -8.17 4.82 -3.82
CA GLN A 146 -8.67 3.72 -4.65
C GLN A 146 -7.66 2.57 -4.91
N ASN A 147 -6.78 2.29 -3.94
CA ASN A 147 -5.68 1.33 -4.07
C ASN A 147 -4.69 1.67 -5.19
N ALA A 148 -4.56 2.95 -5.54
CA ALA A 148 -3.55 3.42 -6.47
C ALA A 148 -2.19 3.64 -5.78
N LEU A 149 -1.16 3.69 -6.61
CA LEU A 149 0.21 3.91 -6.21
C LEU A 149 0.45 5.41 -5.99
N ILE A 150 0.51 5.84 -4.73
CA ILE A 150 0.61 7.26 -4.36
C ILE A 150 2.06 7.75 -4.22
N TYR A 151 3.01 6.82 -4.15
CA TYR A 151 4.43 7.10 -4.09
C TYR A 151 5.24 5.96 -4.72
N THR A 152 6.26 6.33 -5.49
CA THR A 152 7.20 5.43 -6.13
C THR A 152 8.60 6.02 -5.99
N GLY A 153 9.47 5.32 -5.28
CA GLY A 153 10.88 5.69 -5.19
C GLY A 153 11.63 5.50 -6.52
N PRO A 154 12.91 5.90 -6.56
CA PRO A 154 13.79 5.63 -7.70
C PRO A 154 13.80 4.14 -8.07
N ASP A 155 13.94 3.83 -9.36
CA ASP A 155 13.92 2.43 -9.82
C ASP A 155 15.09 1.66 -9.21
N GLN A 156 14.76 0.52 -8.62
CA GLN A 156 15.68 -0.41 -7.97
C GLN A 156 15.15 -1.83 -8.16
N GLU A 157 16.06 -2.79 -8.22
CA GLU A 157 15.72 -4.21 -8.34
C GLU A 157 14.88 -4.69 -7.15
N LYS A 158 15.26 -4.27 -5.93
CA LYS A 158 14.59 -4.68 -4.70
C LYS A 158 13.40 -3.76 -4.41
N ARG A 159 12.19 -4.24 -4.67
CA ARG A 159 10.96 -3.44 -4.52
C ARG A 159 10.23 -3.74 -3.21
N ILE A 160 9.99 -2.71 -2.41
CA ILE A 160 9.16 -2.77 -1.20
C ILE A 160 7.79 -2.18 -1.53
N TYR A 161 6.72 -2.94 -1.31
CA TYR A 161 5.35 -2.46 -1.48
C TYR A 161 4.65 -2.39 -0.13
N LEU A 162 4.15 -1.22 0.22
CA LEU A 162 3.38 -1.00 1.44
C LEU A 162 1.94 -0.58 1.11
N TYR A 163 1.01 -0.96 1.98
CA TYR A 163 -0.39 -0.57 1.90
C TYR A 163 -0.74 0.42 3.00
N LEU A 164 -1.11 1.64 2.62
CA LEU A 164 -1.58 2.69 3.51
C LEU A 164 -3.11 2.67 3.58
N HIS A 165 -3.65 2.42 4.76
CA HIS A 165 -5.08 2.49 5.05
C HIS A 165 -5.30 2.93 6.49
N ASP A 166 -6.31 3.76 6.74
CA ASP A 166 -6.69 4.18 8.09
C ASP A 166 -5.49 4.71 8.92
N ASN A 167 -4.62 5.49 8.26
CA ASN A 167 -3.35 6.01 8.78
C ASN A 167 -2.37 4.94 9.31
N HIS A 168 -2.41 3.75 8.72
CA HIS A 168 -1.59 2.60 9.09
C HIS A 168 -0.92 1.96 7.87
N TYR A 169 0.31 1.47 8.04
CA TYR A 169 1.09 0.82 6.99
C TYR A 169 1.20 -0.69 7.21
N ASP A 170 0.73 -1.45 6.22
CA ASP A 170 0.97 -2.89 6.10
C ASP A 170 1.94 -3.21 4.96
N VAL A 171 2.45 -4.44 4.91
CA VAL A 171 3.33 -4.89 3.82
C VAL A 171 2.54 -5.66 2.78
N ILE A 172 2.66 -5.28 1.51
CA ILE A 172 2.20 -6.05 0.36
C ILE A 172 3.33 -6.98 -0.07
N THR A 173 3.08 -8.28 -0.02
CA THR A 173 4.06 -9.31 -0.39
C THR A 173 4.02 -9.70 -1.86
N LYS A 174 2.86 -9.55 -2.50
CA LYS A 174 2.63 -9.90 -3.91
C LYS A 174 1.60 -8.95 -4.51
N MET A 175 2.04 -8.06 -5.41
CA MET A 175 1.16 -7.10 -6.09
C MET A 175 0.02 -7.78 -6.90
N PRO A 176 0.24 -8.85 -7.69
CA PRO A 176 -0.86 -9.51 -8.41
C PRO A 176 -1.93 -10.07 -7.47
N GLY A 177 -1.51 -10.72 -6.39
CA GLY A 177 -2.41 -11.24 -5.36
C GLY A 177 -3.08 -10.16 -4.50
N PHE A 178 -2.55 -8.93 -4.51
CA PHE A 178 -3.19 -7.79 -3.88
C PHE A 178 -4.35 -7.26 -4.74
N PHE A 179 -4.11 -7.08 -6.04
CA PHE A 179 -5.09 -6.63 -7.03
C PHE A 179 -6.03 -7.73 -7.57
N GLU A 180 -5.96 -8.96 -7.04
CA GLU A 180 -6.79 -10.10 -7.49
C GLU A 180 -6.67 -10.38 -8.99
N ARG A 181 -5.50 -10.07 -9.58
CA ARG A 181 -5.19 -10.45 -10.96
C ARG A 181 -4.75 -11.92 -10.96
N SER A 182 -5.68 -12.80 -11.28
CA SER A 182 -5.39 -14.17 -11.72
C SER A 182 -4.83 -14.09 -13.14
N TYR A 183 -3.64 -14.64 -13.38
CA TYR A 183 -3.19 -14.96 -14.74
C TYR A 183 -3.80 -16.29 -15.16
#